data_AF-A0A350DK39-F1
#
_entry.id   AF-A0A350DK39-F1
#
_cell.length_a   1.000
_cell.length_b   1.000
_cell.length_c   1.000
_cell.angle_alpha   90.00
_cell.angle_beta   90.00
_cell.angle_gamma   90.00
#
_symmetry.space_group_name_H-M   'P 1'
#
loop_
_entity.id
_entity.type
_entity.pdbx_description
1 polymer ?
#
loop_
_entity_poly.entity_id
_entity_poly.type
_entity_poly.pdbx_seq_one_letter_code
_entity_poly.pdbx_strand_id
1 'polypeptide(L)'
;MAHDHIAIRGARTHNLKNIDLDIPRDKFVVITGLSGSGKSSLAFDTLYAEGQRRYVESLSAYARQFLSQMEKPEVDSIEGLSPAIAIEQKSTNHNPRSTVGTITEIYDYLRLLYARIGTPYCPEHGEPMVAQSVTEMVDQVMALPADTKLMILAPVIRERKGEHTVLLEQLIGQGFVRVRVDGDVYDTDELPTLDKKKKHTIEVVVDRFKVRDDLGNRVAESLETALRLGQGLVTLHFMDGNPKEGGDENQVMSAKHSCPVCDRAVSELEPRMFSFNNPYGA
;
A
#
# COMPACT_ATOMS: atom_id res chain seq x y z
N MET A 1 -8.29 45.00 19.29
CA MET A 1 -9.00 44.40 20.44
C MET A 1 -9.78 43.21 19.91
N ALA A 2 -9.84 42.10 20.64
CA ALA A 2 -10.71 41.00 20.23
C ALA A 2 -12.16 41.49 20.31
N HIS A 3 -12.86 41.58 19.18
CA HIS A 3 -14.31 41.80 19.19
C HIS A 3 -14.95 40.60 19.87
N ASP A 4 -15.83 40.84 20.85
CA ASP A 4 -16.60 39.82 21.58
C ASP A 4 -17.87 39.38 20.81
N HIS A 5 -18.26 40.15 19.80
CA HIS A 5 -19.38 39.86 18.91
C HIS A 5 -19.03 40.17 17.44
N ILE A 6 -19.82 39.63 16.51
CA ILE A 6 -19.89 40.02 15.11
C ILE A 6 -20.98 41.08 15.02
N ALA A 7 -20.59 42.32 14.75
CA ALA A 7 -21.52 43.44 14.63
C ALA A 7 -21.93 43.58 13.17
N ILE A 8 -23.22 43.40 12.89
CA ILE A 8 -23.84 43.56 11.58
C ILE A 8 -24.65 44.85 11.62
N ARG A 9 -24.41 45.76 10.67
CA ARG A 9 -25.17 46.99 10.54
C ARG A 9 -25.77 47.13 9.14
N GLY A 10 -27.06 47.41 9.08
CA GLY A 10 -27.82 47.69 7.86
C GLY A 10 -27.88 46.54 6.86
N ALA A 11 -28.08 45.29 7.32
CA ALA A 11 -28.21 44.16 6.40
C ALA A 11 -29.55 44.22 5.63
N ARG A 12 -29.46 44.19 4.29
CA ARG A 12 -30.57 44.36 3.34
C ARG A 12 -30.62 43.28 2.26
N THR A 13 -29.72 42.31 2.29
CA THR A 13 -29.66 41.21 1.32
C THR A 13 -31.03 40.51 1.18
N HIS A 14 -31.52 40.41 -0.07
CA HIS A 14 -32.84 39.87 -0.42
C HIS A 14 -34.02 40.58 0.29
N ASN A 15 -34.60 39.95 1.31
CA ASN A 15 -35.80 40.43 1.99
C ASN A 15 -35.52 40.99 3.39
N LEU A 16 -34.25 41.08 3.80
CA LEU A 16 -33.84 41.72 5.05
C LEU A 16 -34.22 43.20 5.05
N LYS A 17 -34.71 43.69 6.18
CA LYS A 17 -35.30 45.04 6.30
C LYS A 17 -34.37 46.01 7.02
N ASN A 18 -33.15 46.15 6.50
CA ASN A 18 -32.12 47.02 7.06
C ASN A 18 -31.86 46.73 8.55
N ILE A 19 -31.55 45.47 8.85
CA ILE A 19 -31.45 45.01 10.23
C ILE A 19 -30.05 45.20 10.80
N ASP A 20 -30.00 45.52 12.09
CA ASP A 20 -28.78 45.56 12.90
C ASP A 20 -28.81 44.38 13.89
N LEU A 21 -27.70 43.67 14.01
CA LEU A 21 -27.59 42.50 14.89
C LEU A 21 -26.17 42.35 15.42
N ASP A 22 -26.06 41.99 16.70
CA ASP A 22 -24.81 41.60 17.34
C ASP A 22 -24.84 40.10 17.67
N ILE A 23 -23.96 39.33 17.01
CA ILE A 23 -23.87 37.87 17.20
C ILE A 23 -22.68 37.56 18.12
N PRO A 24 -22.87 36.91 19.28
CA PRO A 24 -21.76 36.60 20.17
C PRO A 24 -20.76 35.65 19.50
N ARG A 25 -19.46 35.96 19.61
CA ARG A 25 -18.39 35.10 19.09
C ARG A 25 -18.12 33.93 20.01
N ASP A 26 -17.56 32.87 19.42
CA ASP A 26 -17.16 31.64 20.13
C ASP A 26 -18.33 30.97 20.89
N LYS A 27 -19.54 31.13 20.36
CA LYS A 27 -20.78 30.51 20.83
C LYS A 27 -21.45 29.73 19.70
N PHE A 28 -22.22 28.71 20.09
CA PHE A 28 -23.11 28.01 19.18
C PHE A 28 -24.41 28.83 19.02
N VAL A 29 -24.51 29.56 17.91
CA VAL A 29 -25.65 30.44 17.62
C VAL A 29 -26.60 29.77 16.64
N VAL A 30 -27.89 29.76 16.98
CA VAL A 30 -28.95 29.20 16.16
C VAL A 30 -29.85 30.32 15.64
N ILE A 31 -29.94 30.46 14.31
CA ILE A 31 -30.87 31.39 13.66
C ILE A 31 -32.16 30.61 13.34
N THR A 32 -33.29 31.05 13.90
CA THR A 32 -34.59 30.38 13.75
C THR A 32 -35.67 31.35 13.25
N GLY A 33 -36.80 30.80 12.79
CA GLY A 33 -37.91 31.58 12.21
C GLY A 33 -38.65 30.85 11.09
N LEU A 34 -39.81 31.38 10.69
CA LEU A 34 -40.67 30.82 9.65
C LEU A 34 -39.95 30.69 8.29
N SER A 35 -40.40 29.77 7.43
CA SER A 35 -39.88 29.69 6.07
C SER A 35 -40.01 31.04 5.35
N GLY A 36 -38.97 31.47 4.64
CA GLY A 36 -38.92 32.78 3.99
C GLY A 36 -38.65 33.98 4.91
N SER A 37 -38.42 33.80 6.21
CA SER A 37 -38.17 34.93 7.14
C SER A 37 -36.81 35.63 6.97
N GLY A 38 -35.99 35.26 5.97
CA GLY A 38 -34.67 35.85 5.73
C GLY A 38 -33.50 35.17 6.47
N LYS A 39 -33.70 33.99 7.08
CA LYS A 39 -32.63 33.25 7.78
C LYS A 39 -31.44 32.94 6.87
N SER A 40 -31.72 32.35 5.70
CA SER A 40 -30.68 32.00 4.73
C SER A 40 -30.02 33.24 4.14
N SER A 41 -30.80 34.31 3.94
CA SER A 41 -30.29 35.60 3.49
C SER A 41 -29.27 36.16 4.47
N LEU A 42 -29.56 36.13 5.77
CA LEU A 42 -28.59 36.58 6.78
C LEU A 42 -27.38 35.64 6.92
N ALA A 43 -27.61 34.32 6.99
CA ALA A 43 -26.55 33.35 7.29
C ALA A 43 -25.61 33.09 6.10
N PHE A 44 -26.18 32.81 4.92
CA PHE A 44 -25.43 32.41 3.74
C PHE A 44 -25.15 33.61 2.83
N ASP A 45 -26.19 34.36 2.46
CA ASP A 45 -26.06 35.41 1.45
C ASP A 45 -25.43 36.71 2.00
N THR A 46 -25.41 36.90 3.32
CA THR A 46 -24.73 38.02 3.98
C THR A 46 -23.45 37.58 4.71
N LEU A 47 -23.56 36.80 5.79
CA LEU A 47 -22.43 36.49 6.67
C LEU A 47 -21.37 35.59 6.01
N TYR A 48 -21.79 34.46 5.46
CA TYR A 48 -20.86 33.56 4.76
C TYR A 48 -20.26 34.21 3.53
N ALA A 49 -21.08 34.87 2.70
CA ALA A 49 -20.62 35.57 1.50
C ALA A 49 -19.56 36.65 1.83
N GLU A 50 -19.79 37.50 2.83
CA GLU A 50 -18.78 38.48 3.25
C GLU A 50 -17.54 37.83 3.86
N GLY A 51 -17.70 36.80 4.68
CA GLY A 51 -16.59 36.10 5.35
C GLY A 51 -15.67 35.41 4.33
N GLN A 52 -16.26 34.75 3.33
CA GLN A 52 -15.55 34.15 2.21
C GLN A 52 -14.88 35.22 1.34
N ARG A 53 -15.60 36.27 0.93
CA ARG A 53 -15.07 37.35 0.09
C ARG A 53 -13.84 37.99 0.72
N ARG A 54 -13.91 38.42 1.99
CA ARG A 54 -12.80 39.05 2.71
C ARG A 54 -11.58 38.12 2.83
N TYR A 55 -11.80 36.84 3.05
CA TYR A 55 -10.72 35.85 3.11
C TYR A 55 -10.04 35.68 1.74
N VAL A 56 -10.80 35.45 0.67
CA VAL A 56 -10.24 35.25 -0.67
C VAL A 56 -9.56 36.53 -1.19
N GLU A 57 -10.08 37.72 -0.85
CA GLU A 57 -9.44 39.01 -1.17
C GLU A 57 -8.04 39.16 -0.55
N SER A 58 -7.75 38.42 0.52
CA SER A 58 -6.43 38.43 1.17
C SER A 58 -5.42 37.45 0.56
N LEU A 59 -5.86 36.47 -0.24
CA LEU A 59 -5.00 35.37 -0.71
C LEU A 59 -4.01 35.79 -1.80
N SER A 60 -4.44 36.53 -2.82
CA SER A 60 -3.54 37.06 -3.85
C SER A 60 -4.10 38.27 -4.58
N ALA A 61 -3.21 39.09 -5.14
CA ALA A 61 -3.60 40.23 -5.99
C ALA A 61 -4.38 39.78 -7.25
N TYR A 62 -4.07 38.60 -7.78
CA TYR A 62 -4.78 37.98 -8.91
C TYR A 62 -6.19 37.53 -8.51
N ALA A 63 -6.36 36.90 -7.34
CA ALA A 63 -7.68 36.48 -6.85
C ALA A 63 -8.66 37.66 -6.70
N ARG A 64 -8.17 38.85 -6.33
CA ARG A 64 -8.99 40.06 -6.26
C ARG A 64 -9.66 40.43 -7.59
N GLN A 65 -9.02 40.16 -8.72
CA GLN A 65 -9.59 40.45 -10.05
C GLN A 65 -10.80 39.57 -10.38
N PHE A 66 -10.87 38.35 -9.83
CA PHE A 66 -12.01 37.45 -10.02
C PHE A 66 -13.12 37.72 -9.01
N LEU A 67 -12.79 38.19 -7.81
CA LEU A 67 -13.77 38.51 -6.76
C LEU A 67 -14.58 39.76 -7.07
N SER A 68 -14.07 40.70 -7.86
CA SER A 68 -14.85 41.87 -8.30
C SER A 68 -16.06 41.51 -9.18
N GLN A 69 -16.17 40.26 -9.64
CA GLN A 69 -17.35 39.76 -10.35
C GLN A 69 -18.38 39.11 -9.40
N MET A 70 -18.04 38.85 -8.14
CA MET A 70 -18.98 38.32 -7.16
C MET A 70 -19.84 39.45 -6.60
N GLU A 71 -21.14 39.23 -6.57
CA GLU A 71 -22.10 40.20 -6.05
C GLU A 71 -21.84 40.43 -4.56
N LYS A 72 -21.57 41.69 -4.18
CA LYS A 72 -21.34 42.05 -2.78
C LYS A 72 -22.68 42.03 -2.03
N PRO A 73 -22.75 41.41 -0.84
CA PRO A 73 -23.95 41.47 -0.04
C PRO A 73 -24.33 42.91 0.31
N GLU A 74 -25.62 43.24 0.21
CA GLU A 74 -26.13 44.55 0.63
C GLU A 74 -26.11 44.67 2.17
N VAL A 75 -25.03 45.25 2.70
CA VAL A 75 -24.84 45.53 4.13
C VAL A 75 -23.99 46.80 4.29
N ASP A 76 -24.23 47.61 5.32
CA ASP A 76 -23.46 48.84 5.54
C ASP A 76 -22.08 48.52 6.12
N SER A 77 -22.05 47.68 7.16
CA SER A 77 -20.79 47.19 7.72
C SER A 77 -20.98 45.87 8.45
N ILE A 78 -19.91 45.08 8.46
CA ILE A 78 -19.78 43.92 9.33
C ILE A 78 -18.40 43.98 9.99
N GLU A 79 -18.36 44.01 11.32
CA GLU A 79 -17.15 44.00 12.12
C GLU A 79 -17.02 42.69 12.91
N GLY A 80 -15.78 42.29 13.23
CA GLY A 80 -15.53 41.05 13.99
C GLY A 80 -15.75 39.74 13.23
N LEU A 81 -16.04 39.79 11.92
CA LEU A 81 -16.29 38.60 11.09
C LEU A 81 -15.00 37.78 10.85
N SER A 82 -15.10 36.47 11.01
CA SER A 82 -14.01 35.51 10.73
C SER A 82 -14.13 34.95 9.31
N PRO A 83 -13.07 34.34 8.74
CA PRO A 83 -13.20 33.51 7.55
C PRO A 83 -14.33 32.48 7.75
N ALA A 84 -15.26 32.43 6.81
CA ALA A 84 -16.48 31.65 6.94
C ALA A 84 -16.45 30.41 6.05
N ILE A 85 -17.03 29.32 6.56
CA ILE A 85 -17.22 28.06 5.83
C ILE A 85 -18.72 27.73 5.91
N ALA A 86 -19.35 27.53 4.75
CA ALA A 86 -20.72 27.04 4.67
C ALA A 86 -20.73 25.52 4.54
N ILE A 87 -21.55 24.87 5.36
CA ILE A 87 -21.84 23.43 5.26
C ILE A 87 -23.31 23.32 4.87
N GLU A 88 -23.57 23.04 3.60
CA GLU A 88 -24.91 22.93 3.02
C GLU A 88 -25.22 21.50 2.58
N GLN A 89 -26.52 21.19 2.44
CA GLN A 89 -26.99 19.91 1.90
C GLN A 89 -26.98 19.87 0.36
N LYS A 90 -26.60 20.95 -0.34
CA LYS A 90 -26.49 20.94 -1.81
C LYS A 90 -25.31 20.05 -2.21
N SER A 91 -25.60 18.94 -2.88
CA SER A 91 -24.58 18.02 -3.39
C SER A 91 -23.78 18.70 -4.50
N THR A 92 -22.52 19.06 -4.21
CA THR A 92 -21.63 19.73 -5.16
C THR A 92 -21.01 18.80 -6.19
N ASN A 93 -21.11 17.46 -6.04
CA ASN A 93 -20.45 16.51 -6.92
C ASN A 93 -21.35 15.32 -7.32
N HIS A 94 -21.61 15.21 -8.63
CA HIS A 94 -22.29 14.06 -9.26
C HIS A 94 -21.32 13.19 -10.08
N ASN A 95 -20.01 13.29 -9.82
CA ASN A 95 -19.04 12.50 -10.57
C ASN A 95 -19.15 11.02 -10.16
N PRO A 96 -19.44 10.09 -11.10
CA PRO A 96 -19.63 8.68 -10.79
C PRO A 96 -18.38 7.98 -10.23
N ARG A 97 -17.19 8.59 -10.38
CA ARG A 97 -15.95 8.09 -9.76
C ARG A 97 -15.71 8.59 -8.34
N SER A 98 -16.57 9.47 -7.82
CA SER A 98 -16.48 9.94 -6.44
C SER A 98 -17.14 8.93 -5.50
N THR A 99 -16.39 8.47 -4.50
CA THR A 99 -16.87 7.60 -3.43
C THR A 99 -16.78 8.34 -2.10
N VAL A 100 -17.40 7.79 -1.05
CA VAL A 100 -17.23 8.29 0.32
C VAL A 100 -15.75 8.36 0.70
N GLY A 101 -14.96 7.36 0.31
CA GLY A 101 -13.53 7.29 0.60
C GLY A 101 -12.71 8.37 -0.10
N THR A 102 -13.08 8.76 -1.33
CA THR A 102 -12.37 9.86 -2.03
C THR A 102 -12.76 11.23 -1.50
N ILE A 103 -14.02 11.43 -1.08
CA ILE A 103 -14.49 12.71 -0.53
C ILE A 103 -13.90 12.97 0.86
N THR A 104 -13.75 11.92 1.66
CA THR A 104 -13.18 11.99 3.02
C THR A 104 -11.67 11.84 3.06
N GLU A 105 -11.02 11.69 1.89
CA GLU A 105 -9.58 11.38 1.73
C GLU A 105 -9.12 10.05 2.39
N ILE A 106 -10.02 9.30 3.05
CA ILE A 106 -9.71 8.00 3.66
C ILE A 106 -9.12 7.03 2.63
N TYR A 107 -9.61 7.07 1.38
CA TYR A 107 -9.08 6.22 0.33
C TYR A 107 -7.62 6.55 0.00
N ASP A 108 -7.22 7.81 0.12
CA ASP A 108 -5.83 8.21 -0.13
C ASP A 108 -4.88 7.62 0.93
N TYR A 109 -5.32 7.60 2.18
CA TYR A 109 -4.61 6.89 3.26
C TYR A 109 -4.60 5.38 3.05
N LEU A 110 -5.69 4.78 2.57
CA LEU A 110 -5.70 3.35 2.24
C LEU A 110 -4.69 3.02 1.13
N ARG A 111 -4.60 3.83 0.08
CA ARG A 111 -3.60 3.62 -0.98
C ARG A 111 -2.18 3.67 -0.45
N LEU A 112 -1.90 4.61 0.46
CA LEU A 112 -0.60 4.69 1.14
C LEU A 112 -0.34 3.47 2.03
N LEU A 113 -1.35 3.02 2.78
CA LEU A 113 -1.26 1.85 3.65
C LEU A 113 -0.91 0.60 2.85
N TYR A 114 -1.66 0.33 1.77
CA TYR A 114 -1.42 -0.82 0.90
C TYR A 114 -0.06 -0.75 0.18
N ALA A 115 0.41 0.44 -0.18
CA ALA A 115 1.74 0.61 -0.76
C ALA A 115 2.87 0.33 0.25
N ARG A 116 2.70 0.72 1.51
CA ARG A 116 3.77 0.65 2.52
C ARG A 116 3.90 -0.70 3.20
N ILE A 117 2.78 -1.35 3.48
CA ILE A 117 2.77 -2.61 4.25
C ILE A 117 2.02 -3.73 3.54
N GLY A 118 1.51 -3.49 2.34
CA GLY A 118 0.85 -4.52 1.55
C GLY A 118 1.84 -5.60 1.13
N THR A 119 1.47 -6.85 1.36
CA THR A 119 2.17 -8.01 0.78
C THR A 119 1.52 -8.32 -0.57
N PRO A 120 2.22 -8.18 -1.70
CA PRO A 120 1.67 -8.56 -2.99
C PRO A 120 1.59 -10.08 -3.11
N TYR A 121 0.49 -10.57 -3.67
CA TYR A 121 0.28 -12.00 -3.93
C TYR A 121 0.06 -12.25 -5.41
N CYS A 122 0.52 -13.41 -5.88
CA CYS A 122 0.25 -13.86 -7.24
C CYS A 122 -1.25 -14.17 -7.39
N PRO A 123 -1.95 -13.58 -8.38
CA PRO A 123 -3.38 -13.83 -8.55
C PRO A 123 -3.72 -15.25 -9.04
N GLU A 124 -2.76 -15.97 -9.63
CA GLU A 124 -2.95 -17.33 -10.12
C GLU A 124 -2.58 -18.39 -9.07
N HIS A 125 -1.50 -18.17 -8.31
CA HIS A 125 -0.93 -19.18 -7.41
C HIS A 125 -1.15 -18.86 -5.93
N GLY A 126 -1.55 -17.64 -5.57
CA GLY A 126 -1.73 -17.24 -4.17
C GLY A 126 -0.42 -17.07 -3.37
N GLU A 127 0.73 -17.14 -4.04
CA GLU A 127 2.04 -17.05 -3.39
C GLU A 127 2.49 -15.61 -3.16
N PRO A 128 3.16 -15.30 -2.03
CA PRO A 128 3.69 -13.97 -1.75
C PRO A 128 4.81 -13.60 -2.74
N MET A 129 4.79 -12.36 -3.23
CA MET A 129 5.73 -11.83 -4.23
C MET A 129 6.68 -10.81 -3.59
N VAL A 130 7.23 -11.16 -2.43
CA VAL A 130 8.11 -10.28 -1.62
C VAL A 130 9.57 -10.66 -1.88
N ALA A 131 10.37 -9.69 -2.28
CA ALA A 131 11.82 -9.84 -2.23
C ALA A 131 12.27 -9.72 -0.77
N GLN A 132 13.04 -10.69 -0.32
CA GLN A 132 13.71 -10.66 0.97
C GLN A 132 15.21 -10.50 0.74
N SER A 133 15.85 -9.72 1.60
CA SER A 133 17.31 -9.68 1.69
C SER A 133 17.83 -10.97 2.30
N VAL A 134 19.10 -11.31 2.03
CA VAL A 134 19.75 -12.48 2.65
C VAL A 134 19.70 -12.38 4.17
N THR A 135 19.90 -11.18 4.73
CA THR A 135 19.82 -10.95 6.18
C THR A 135 18.44 -11.32 6.75
N GLU A 136 17.35 -10.88 6.11
CA GLU A 136 15.99 -11.24 6.55
C GLU A 136 15.70 -12.74 6.43
N MET A 137 16.27 -13.41 5.42
CA MET A 137 16.17 -14.86 5.29
C MET A 137 16.95 -15.58 6.39
N VAL A 138 18.16 -15.11 6.73
CA VAL A 138 18.96 -15.64 7.85
C VAL A 138 18.20 -15.46 9.16
N ASP A 139 17.68 -14.27 9.44
CA ASP A 139 16.91 -13.99 10.65
C ASP A 139 15.70 -14.93 10.79
N GLN A 140 14.99 -15.21 9.68
CA GLN A 140 13.90 -16.17 9.66
C GLN A 140 14.34 -17.60 9.96
N VAL A 141 15.47 -18.05 9.40
CA VAL A 141 16.02 -19.39 9.67
C VAL A 141 16.47 -19.50 11.12
N MET A 142 17.13 -18.47 11.65
CA MET A 142 17.64 -18.43 13.03
C MET A 142 16.53 -18.28 14.08
N ALA A 143 15.36 -17.76 13.69
CA ALA A 143 14.18 -17.68 14.56
C ALA A 143 13.43 -19.02 14.72
N LEU A 144 13.81 -20.07 13.98
CA LEU A 144 13.21 -21.40 14.11
C LEU A 144 13.66 -22.08 15.42
N PRO A 145 12.89 -23.06 15.95
CA PRO A 145 13.28 -23.79 17.14
C PRO A 145 14.66 -24.45 17.00
N ALA A 146 15.42 -24.48 18.09
CA ALA A 146 16.70 -25.19 18.14
C ALA A 146 16.54 -26.65 17.72
N ASP A 147 17.57 -27.20 17.09
CA ASP A 147 17.64 -28.57 16.54
C ASP A 147 16.72 -28.88 15.35
N THR A 148 15.96 -27.90 14.83
CA THR A 148 15.20 -28.06 13.59
C THR A 148 16.14 -28.47 12.45
N LYS A 149 15.88 -29.62 11.82
CA LYS A 149 16.67 -30.14 10.70
C LYS A 149 16.22 -29.49 9.38
N LEU A 150 17.11 -28.71 8.78
CA LEU A 150 16.87 -28.01 7.53
C LEU A 150 17.81 -28.46 6.42
N MET A 151 17.29 -28.38 5.21
CA MET A 151 18.04 -28.49 3.97
C MET A 151 17.80 -27.24 3.13
N ILE A 152 18.86 -26.54 2.77
CA ILE A 152 18.81 -25.39 1.86
C ILE A 152 18.97 -25.92 0.44
N LEU A 153 17.97 -25.66 -0.38
CA LEU A 153 17.87 -26.16 -1.75
C LEU A 153 17.85 -25.00 -2.75
N ALA A 154 18.62 -25.14 -3.82
CA ALA A 154 18.61 -24.20 -4.94
C ALA A 154 17.79 -24.78 -6.10
N PRO A 155 16.58 -24.26 -6.40
CA PRO A 155 15.76 -24.79 -7.48
C PRO A 155 16.30 -24.36 -8.84
N VAL A 156 17.06 -25.25 -9.49
CA VAL A 156 17.68 -25.00 -10.80
C VAL A 156 16.73 -25.31 -11.96
N ILE A 157 15.85 -26.29 -11.79
CA ILE A 157 14.81 -26.64 -12.77
C ILE A 157 13.50 -26.90 -12.04
N ARG A 158 12.39 -26.40 -12.59
CA ARG A 158 11.06 -26.54 -12.01
C ARG A 158 10.03 -26.87 -13.06
N GLU A 159 9.40 -28.03 -12.95
CA GLU A 159 8.30 -28.45 -13.83
C GLU A 159 8.62 -28.36 -15.34
N ARG A 160 9.89 -28.58 -15.73
CA ARG A 160 10.34 -28.50 -17.14
C ARG A 160 10.63 -29.87 -17.71
N LYS A 161 10.24 -30.09 -18.97
CA LYS A 161 10.52 -31.32 -19.70
C LYS A 161 11.97 -31.37 -20.17
N GLY A 162 12.61 -32.53 -20.04
CA GLY A 162 13.97 -32.76 -20.53
C GLY A 162 14.78 -33.70 -19.64
N GLU A 163 15.86 -34.24 -20.20
CA GLU A 163 16.76 -35.15 -19.49
C GLU A 163 17.80 -34.38 -18.64
N HIS A 164 18.02 -33.10 -18.95
CA HIS A 164 18.85 -32.14 -18.19
C HIS A 164 20.28 -32.63 -17.85
N THR A 165 20.83 -33.57 -18.63
CA THR A 165 22.14 -34.20 -18.41
C THR A 165 23.29 -33.20 -18.35
N VAL A 166 23.32 -32.24 -19.28
CA VAL A 166 24.35 -31.18 -19.31
C VAL A 166 24.34 -30.33 -18.04
N LEU A 167 23.16 -30.05 -17.49
CA LEU A 167 23.03 -29.27 -16.26
C LEU A 167 23.53 -30.09 -15.06
N LEU A 168 23.21 -31.39 -15.00
CA LEU A 168 23.70 -32.28 -13.95
C LEU A 168 25.24 -32.42 -14.00
N GLU A 169 25.84 -32.58 -15.19
CA GLU A 169 27.30 -32.60 -15.37
C GLU A 169 27.97 -31.30 -14.91
N GLN A 170 27.34 -30.15 -15.19
CA GLN A 170 27.84 -28.86 -14.72
C GLN A 170 27.81 -28.73 -13.20
N LEU A 171 26.77 -29.25 -12.55
CA LEU A 171 26.66 -29.25 -11.09
C LEU A 171 27.73 -30.13 -10.44
N ILE A 172 28.01 -31.29 -11.03
CA ILE A 172 29.10 -32.18 -10.62
C ILE A 172 30.45 -31.46 -10.76
N GLY A 173 30.68 -30.80 -11.91
CA GLY A 173 31.89 -30.02 -12.15
C GLY A 173 32.10 -28.85 -11.18
N GLN A 174 31.02 -28.33 -10.59
CA GLN A 174 31.06 -27.29 -9.55
C GLN A 174 31.27 -27.86 -8.13
N GLY A 175 31.30 -29.18 -7.97
CA GLY A 175 31.57 -29.86 -6.70
C GLY A 175 30.33 -30.10 -5.82
N PHE A 176 29.12 -29.95 -6.35
CA PHE A 176 27.91 -30.32 -5.60
C PHE A 176 27.79 -31.84 -5.53
N VAL A 177 27.59 -32.36 -4.31
CA VAL A 177 27.58 -33.81 -4.06
C VAL A 177 26.16 -34.39 -4.13
N ARG A 178 25.14 -33.56 -3.89
CA ARG A 178 23.74 -34.01 -3.77
C ARG A 178 22.77 -33.13 -4.53
N VAL A 179 21.76 -33.77 -5.10
CA VAL A 179 20.64 -33.12 -5.79
C VAL A 179 19.33 -33.80 -5.40
N ARG A 180 18.26 -33.02 -5.29
CA ARG A 180 16.90 -33.51 -5.12
C ARG A 180 16.21 -33.48 -6.48
N VAL A 181 15.74 -34.63 -6.95
CA VAL A 181 15.06 -34.79 -8.24
C VAL A 181 13.68 -35.36 -7.99
N ASP A 182 12.64 -34.63 -8.41
CA ASP A 182 11.23 -34.98 -8.24
C ASP A 182 10.83 -35.35 -6.79
N GLY A 183 11.52 -34.74 -5.81
CA GLY A 183 11.28 -34.93 -4.37
C GLY A 183 12.27 -35.87 -3.68
N ASP A 184 12.96 -36.74 -4.41
CA ASP A 184 13.91 -37.70 -3.86
C ASP A 184 15.35 -37.17 -3.92
N VAL A 185 16.14 -37.38 -2.86
CA VAL A 185 17.53 -36.94 -2.79
C VAL A 185 18.46 -38.03 -3.31
N TYR A 186 19.28 -37.68 -4.29
CA TYR A 186 20.29 -38.54 -4.90
C TYR A 186 21.68 -37.98 -4.66
N ASP A 187 22.66 -38.85 -4.45
CA ASP A 187 24.07 -38.49 -4.58
C ASP A 187 24.39 -38.36 -6.08
N THR A 188 25.28 -37.43 -6.41
CA THR A 188 25.59 -37.08 -7.81
C THR A 188 26.26 -38.19 -8.62
N ASP A 189 26.80 -39.20 -7.95
CA ASP A 189 27.35 -40.41 -8.57
C ASP A 189 26.25 -41.42 -8.96
N GLU A 190 25.06 -41.33 -8.35
CA GLU A 190 23.93 -42.26 -8.51
C GLU A 190 22.66 -41.54 -9.01
N LEU A 191 22.81 -40.74 -10.08
CA LEU A 191 21.69 -39.99 -10.65
C LEU A 191 20.72 -40.89 -11.43
N PRO A 192 19.40 -40.71 -11.26
CA PRO A 192 18.41 -41.41 -12.06
C PRO A 192 18.40 -40.90 -13.50
N THR A 193 18.15 -41.79 -14.47
CA THR A 193 17.96 -41.39 -15.87
C THR A 193 16.60 -40.71 -16.02
N LEU A 194 16.61 -39.41 -16.36
CA LEU A 194 15.39 -38.61 -16.53
C LEU A 194 14.75 -38.84 -17.91
N ASP A 195 13.42 -38.75 -17.98
CA ASP A 195 12.66 -38.96 -19.23
C ASP A 195 12.43 -37.63 -19.93
N LYS A 196 12.92 -37.50 -21.17
CA LYS A 196 12.75 -36.30 -22.00
C LYS A 196 11.31 -35.80 -22.15
N LYS A 197 10.31 -36.68 -22.03
CA LYS A 197 8.88 -36.34 -22.23
C LYS A 197 8.17 -35.92 -20.95
N LYS A 198 8.73 -36.23 -19.78
CA LYS A 198 8.15 -35.90 -18.48
C LYS A 198 8.71 -34.58 -17.96
N LYS A 199 7.91 -33.89 -17.15
CA LYS A 199 8.35 -32.70 -16.43
C LYS A 199 9.13 -33.15 -15.21
N HIS A 200 10.24 -32.48 -14.96
CA HIS A 200 11.10 -32.75 -13.82
C HIS A 200 11.35 -31.46 -13.03
N THR A 201 11.52 -31.62 -11.72
CA THR A 201 11.96 -30.59 -10.80
C THR A 201 13.30 -31.02 -10.20
N ILE A 202 14.33 -30.20 -10.37
CA ILE A 202 15.70 -30.48 -9.93
C ILE A 202 16.13 -29.33 -9.03
N GLU A 203 16.54 -29.69 -7.81
CA GLU A 203 16.99 -28.75 -6.79
C GLU A 203 18.35 -29.21 -6.26
N VAL A 204 19.32 -28.30 -6.20
CA VAL A 204 20.66 -28.63 -5.69
C VAL A 204 20.65 -28.53 -4.18
N VAL A 205 21.20 -29.54 -3.50
CA VAL A 205 21.37 -29.48 -2.04
C VAL A 205 22.62 -28.65 -1.74
N VAL A 206 22.42 -27.42 -1.27
CA VAL A 206 23.53 -26.49 -0.99
C VAL A 206 24.09 -26.71 0.40
N ASP A 207 23.23 -26.84 1.40
CA ASP A 207 23.64 -27.15 2.77
C ASP A 207 22.57 -27.94 3.52
N ARG A 208 22.99 -28.68 4.54
CA ARG A 208 22.13 -29.42 5.46
C ARG A 208 22.67 -29.27 6.88
N PHE A 209 21.84 -28.77 7.79
CA PHE A 209 22.23 -28.52 9.17
C PHE A 209 21.05 -28.62 10.13
N LYS A 210 21.36 -28.57 11.42
CA LYS A 210 20.40 -28.36 12.50
C LYS A 210 20.51 -26.92 12.98
N VAL A 211 19.39 -26.23 13.17
CA VAL A 211 19.38 -24.84 13.64
C VAL A 211 20.04 -24.73 15.01
N ARG A 212 21.05 -23.87 15.11
CA ARG A 212 21.85 -23.53 16.30
C ARG A 212 22.30 -22.08 16.21
N ASP A 213 22.49 -21.43 17.34
CA ASP A 213 22.74 -19.98 17.43
C ASP A 213 24.04 -19.51 16.75
N ASP A 214 25.02 -20.38 16.56
CA ASP A 214 26.34 -20.07 15.99
C ASP A 214 26.40 -20.15 14.46
N LEU A 215 25.31 -20.51 13.79
CA LEU A 215 25.30 -20.83 12.36
C LEU A 215 25.03 -19.64 11.42
N GLY A 216 24.79 -18.44 11.93
CA GLY A 216 24.34 -17.29 11.13
C GLY A 216 25.16 -17.02 9.85
N ASN A 217 26.49 -16.94 9.97
CA ASN A 217 27.37 -16.70 8.80
C ASN A 217 27.32 -17.84 7.78
N ARG A 218 27.28 -19.09 8.25
CA ARG A 218 27.21 -20.28 7.38
C ARG A 218 25.86 -20.33 6.64
N VAL A 219 24.77 -19.98 7.32
CA VAL A 219 23.44 -19.89 6.71
C VAL A 219 23.42 -18.80 5.64
N ALA A 220 24.00 -17.63 5.92
CA ALA A 220 24.15 -16.55 4.93
C ALA A 220 24.88 -17.02 3.67
N GLU A 221 26.07 -17.60 3.79
CA GLU A 221 26.85 -18.11 2.63
C GLU A 221 26.08 -19.17 1.82
N SER A 222 25.35 -20.03 2.52
CA SER A 222 24.53 -21.08 1.90
C SER A 222 23.33 -20.49 1.16
N LEU A 223 22.64 -19.51 1.74
CA LEU A 223 21.53 -18.79 1.11
C LEU A 223 22.00 -17.99 -0.11
N GLU A 224 23.13 -17.29 -0.03
CA GLU A 224 23.72 -16.58 -1.19
C GLU A 224 24.04 -17.54 -2.33
N THR A 225 24.64 -18.68 -2.01
CA THR A 225 24.96 -19.70 -3.01
C THR A 225 23.69 -20.28 -3.62
N ALA A 226 22.68 -20.58 -2.81
CA ALA A 226 21.41 -21.11 -3.28
C ALA A 226 20.64 -20.11 -4.14
N LEU A 227 20.57 -18.84 -3.74
CA LEU A 227 19.95 -17.78 -4.53
C LEU A 227 20.67 -17.57 -5.86
N ARG A 228 22.01 -17.64 -5.89
CA ARG A 228 22.76 -17.51 -7.14
C ARG A 228 22.44 -18.65 -8.12
N LEU A 229 22.37 -19.89 -7.63
CA LEU A 229 22.06 -21.08 -8.44
C LEU A 229 20.58 -21.12 -8.87
N GLY A 230 19.67 -20.85 -7.93
CA GLY A 230 18.22 -20.84 -8.13
C GLY A 230 17.68 -19.54 -8.74
N GLN A 231 18.55 -18.71 -9.31
CA GLN A 231 18.21 -17.43 -9.96
C GLN A 231 17.33 -16.51 -9.09
N GLY A 232 17.68 -16.36 -7.82
CA GLY A 232 16.98 -15.51 -6.84
C GLY A 232 15.92 -16.25 -6.02
N LEU A 233 15.82 -17.57 -6.15
CA LEU A 233 14.93 -18.41 -5.34
C LEU A 233 15.73 -19.41 -4.51
N VAL A 234 15.21 -19.73 -3.34
CA VAL A 234 15.73 -20.77 -2.46
C VAL A 234 14.56 -21.50 -1.81
N THR A 235 14.66 -22.81 -1.68
CA THR A 235 13.68 -23.63 -0.98
C THR A 235 14.30 -24.12 0.33
N LEU A 236 13.64 -23.87 1.45
CA LEU A 236 13.94 -24.48 2.73
C LEU A 236 13.10 -25.75 2.87
N HIS A 237 13.74 -26.90 2.99
CA HIS A 237 13.06 -28.15 3.24
C HIS A 237 13.25 -28.61 4.69
N PHE A 238 12.13 -28.85 5.38
CA PHE A 238 12.08 -29.30 6.77
C PHE A 238 12.08 -30.83 6.82
N MET A 239 13.16 -31.44 7.30
CA MET A 239 13.33 -32.90 7.22
C MET A 239 12.45 -33.70 8.20
N ASP A 240 12.06 -33.09 9.32
CA ASP A 240 11.22 -33.72 10.34
C ASP A 240 9.79 -33.11 10.34
N GLY A 241 9.41 -32.42 9.25
CA GLY A 241 8.17 -31.63 9.16
C GLY A 241 8.35 -30.19 9.64
N ASN A 242 7.51 -29.28 9.15
CA ASN A 242 7.59 -27.87 9.52
C ASN A 242 7.15 -27.68 10.99
N PRO A 243 7.96 -27.04 11.84
CA PRO A 243 7.60 -26.80 13.24
C PRO A 243 6.41 -25.85 13.43
N LYS A 244 5.95 -25.15 12.38
CA LYS A 244 4.69 -24.40 12.41
C LYS A 244 3.52 -25.35 12.19
N GLU A 245 2.49 -25.29 13.04
CA GLU A 245 1.28 -26.10 12.91
C GLU A 245 0.65 -25.95 11.52
N GLY A 246 0.53 -27.07 10.79
CA GLY A 246 -0.03 -27.09 9.42
C GLY A 246 0.87 -26.50 8.33
N GLY A 247 2.14 -26.23 8.64
CA GLY A 247 3.11 -25.72 7.67
C GLY A 247 3.55 -26.76 6.64
N ASP A 248 3.74 -26.33 5.40
CA ASP A 248 4.29 -27.17 4.33
C ASP A 248 5.75 -27.56 4.65
N GLU A 249 6.14 -28.78 4.27
CA GLU A 249 7.50 -29.32 4.41
C GLU A 249 8.52 -28.54 3.58
N ASN A 250 8.06 -27.75 2.60
CA ASN A 250 8.89 -26.83 1.83
C ASN A 250 8.42 -25.39 2.02
N GLN A 251 9.35 -24.50 2.36
CA GLN A 251 9.13 -23.06 2.39
C GLN A 251 10.03 -22.38 1.36
N VAL A 252 9.43 -21.69 0.38
CA VAL A 252 10.17 -20.95 -0.64
C VAL A 252 10.46 -19.53 -0.15
N MET A 253 11.69 -19.07 -0.35
CA MET A 253 12.08 -17.67 -0.17
C MET A 253 12.61 -17.12 -1.50
N SER A 254 12.36 -15.82 -1.73
CA SER A 254 12.72 -15.14 -2.97
C SER A 254 13.48 -13.86 -2.67
N ALA A 255 14.58 -13.62 -3.37
CA ALA A 255 15.27 -12.34 -3.42
C ALA A 255 14.72 -11.41 -4.52
N LYS A 256 13.68 -11.85 -5.24
CA LYS A 256 13.01 -11.10 -6.31
C LYS A 256 11.57 -10.79 -5.93
N HIS A 257 11.06 -9.65 -6.37
CA HIS A 257 9.63 -9.32 -6.31
C HIS A 257 8.86 -10.08 -7.40
N SER A 258 8.92 -11.40 -7.39
CA SER A 258 8.27 -12.24 -8.38
C SER A 258 7.59 -13.43 -7.74
N CYS A 259 6.58 -13.96 -8.42
CA CYS A 259 5.92 -15.19 -8.03
C CYS A 259 6.93 -16.32 -8.18
N PRO A 260 7.11 -17.17 -7.16
CA PRO A 260 8.01 -18.30 -7.29
C PRO A 260 7.51 -19.25 -8.39
N VAL A 261 6.21 -19.45 -8.59
CA VAL A 261 5.72 -20.50 -9.51
C VAL A 261 5.77 -20.10 -10.98
N CYS A 262 5.35 -18.88 -11.33
CA CYS A 262 5.22 -18.44 -12.73
C CYS A 262 6.17 -17.32 -13.14
N ASP A 263 7.12 -16.93 -12.28
CA ASP A 263 8.08 -15.84 -12.52
C ASP A 263 7.46 -14.46 -12.83
N ARG A 264 6.14 -14.31 -12.68
CA ARG A 264 5.47 -13.00 -12.82
C ARG A 264 6.12 -12.03 -11.85
N ALA A 265 6.63 -10.90 -12.33
CA ALA A 265 7.17 -9.86 -11.47
C ALA A 265 6.07 -8.89 -11.02
N VAL A 266 6.20 -8.37 -9.81
CA VAL A 266 5.47 -7.21 -9.30
C VAL A 266 6.50 -6.10 -9.10
N SER A 267 6.20 -4.92 -9.62
CA SER A 267 6.98 -3.71 -9.34
C SER A 267 6.83 -3.29 -7.88
N GLU A 268 7.71 -2.42 -7.40
CA GLU A 268 7.54 -1.79 -6.10
C GLU A 268 6.12 -1.22 -5.95
N LEU A 269 5.49 -1.48 -4.80
CA LEU A 269 4.11 -1.07 -4.55
C LEU A 269 4.06 0.43 -4.33
N GLU A 270 3.37 1.13 -5.23
CA GLU A 270 3.18 2.58 -5.14
C GLU A 270 1.70 2.94 -4.94
N PRO A 271 1.37 4.03 -4.24
CA PRO A 271 -0.02 4.43 -4.01
C PRO A 271 -0.84 4.60 -5.30
N ARG A 272 -0.20 4.98 -6.42
CA ARG A 272 -0.86 5.13 -7.72
C ARG A 272 -1.40 3.80 -8.28
N MET A 273 -0.80 2.66 -7.90
CA MET A 273 -1.26 1.33 -8.30
C MET A 273 -2.59 0.96 -7.64
N PHE A 274 -2.91 1.58 -6.52
CA PHE A 274 -4.16 1.37 -5.79
C PHE A 274 -5.19 2.45 -6.12
N SER A 275 -5.04 3.16 -7.23
CA SER A 275 -5.91 4.29 -7.59
C SER A 275 -6.70 3.99 -8.86
N PHE A 276 -8.01 3.75 -8.72
CA PHE A 276 -8.91 3.58 -9.88
C PHE A 276 -9.08 4.83 -10.76
N ASN A 277 -8.60 5.99 -10.30
CA ASN A 277 -8.54 7.23 -11.09
C ASN A 277 -7.23 7.37 -11.89
N ASN A 278 -6.31 6.41 -11.78
CA ASN A 278 -5.00 6.43 -12.44
C ASN A 278 -4.87 5.18 -13.33
N PRO A 279 -4.39 5.28 -14.59
CA PRO A 279 -4.22 4.12 -15.47
C PRO A 279 -3.39 2.96 -14.90
N TYR A 280 -2.51 3.23 -13.93
CA TYR A 280 -1.72 2.20 -13.26
C TYR A 280 -2.54 1.32 -12.28
N GLY A 281 -3.70 1.79 -11.82
CA GLY A 281 -4.54 1.10 -10.83
C GLY A 281 -6.00 0.93 -11.22
N ALA A 282 -6.37 1.34 -12.44
CA ALA A 282 -7.71 1.21 -13.02
C ALA A 282 -7.81 -0.05 -13.88
#